data_AF-A0AAE3FQY2-F1
#
_entry.id   AF-A0AAE3FQY2-F1
#
_cell.length_a   1.000
_cell.length_b   1.000
_cell.length_c   1.000
_cell.angle_alpha   90.00
_cell.angle_beta   90.00
_cell.angle_gamma   90.00
#
_symmetry.space_group_name_H-M   'P 1'
#
loop_
_entity.id
_entity.type
_entity.pdbx_description
1 polymer ?
#
loop_
_entity_poly.entity_id
_entity_poly.type
_entity_poly.pdbx_seq_one_letter_code
_entity_poly.pdbx_strand_id
1 'polypeptide(L)' 'MDQKTLQSELEATGELMVNVEEFEAPLELHLHDTEIGTEQVTLDLSDGTLTFALDSITGYWKHYHSLADYGLE' A
#
# COMPACT_ATOMS: atom_id res chain seq x y z
N MET A 1 6.69 -5.03 -9.25
CA MET A 1 6.00 -3.73 -9.46
C MET A 1 6.98 -2.66 -9.96
N ASP A 2 6.51 -1.62 -10.66
CA ASP A 2 7.34 -0.44 -11.00
C ASP A 2 7.28 0.61 -9.87
N GLN A 3 8.45 1.01 -9.37
CA GLN A 3 8.59 1.93 -8.22
C GLN A 3 7.91 3.28 -8.47
N LYS A 4 8.14 3.88 -9.65
CA LYS A 4 7.64 5.21 -9.97
C LYS A 4 6.13 5.24 -10.10
N THR A 5 5.56 4.20 -10.69
CA THR A 5 4.11 4.04 -10.82
C THR A 5 3.47 3.97 -9.44
N LEU A 6 3.97 3.08 -8.57
CA LEU A 6 3.40 2.92 -7.23
C LEU A 6 3.56 4.19 -6.38
N GLN A 7 4.73 4.84 -6.44
CA GLN A 7 4.98 6.12 -5.77
C GLN A 7 4.02 7.22 -6.24
N SER A 8 3.88 7.38 -7.57
CA SER A 8 3.02 8.42 -8.13
C SER A 8 1.54 8.20 -7.77
N GLU A 9 1.09 6.95 -7.70
CA GLU A 9 -0.29 6.64 -7.31
C GLU A 9 -0.49 6.90 -5.82
N LEU A 10 0.46 6.52 -4.96
CA LEU A 10 0.38 6.77 -3.51
C LEU A 10 0.38 8.28 -3.21
N GLU A 11 1.22 9.06 -3.89
CA GLU A 11 1.23 10.52 -3.77
C GLU A 11 -0.09 11.16 -4.24
N ALA A 12 -0.73 10.58 -5.25
CA ALA A 12 -1.97 11.10 -5.81
C ALA A 12 -3.21 10.79 -4.94
N THR A 13 -3.24 9.63 -4.28
CA THR A 13 -4.40 9.19 -3.48
C THR A 13 -4.20 9.37 -1.99
N GLY A 14 -2.97 9.49 -1.51
CA GLY A 14 -2.60 9.47 -0.10
C GLY A 14 -2.55 8.06 0.50
N GLU A 15 -3.32 7.13 -0.04
CA GLU A 15 -3.45 5.75 0.44
C GLU A 15 -3.62 4.77 -0.72
N LEU A 16 -3.03 3.58 -0.59
CA LEU A 16 -3.17 2.49 -1.56
C LEU A 16 -3.29 1.15 -0.84
N MET A 17 -4.03 0.23 -1.45
CA MET A 17 -3.97 -1.18 -1.11
C MET A 17 -3.00 -1.89 -2.05
N VAL A 18 -2.16 -2.77 -1.53
CA VAL A 18 -1.26 -3.62 -2.30
C VAL A 18 -1.43 -5.09 -1.96
N ASN A 19 -1.38 -5.95 -2.97
CA ASN A 19 -1.28 -7.39 -2.77
C ASN A 19 0.19 -7.81 -2.88
N VAL A 20 0.68 -8.53 -1.87
CA VAL A 20 2.08 -8.93 -1.74
C VAL A 20 2.14 -10.44 -1.59
N GLU A 21 2.96 -11.15 -2.38
CA GLU A 21 2.96 -12.62 -2.46
C GLU A 21 3.14 -13.32 -1.10
N GLU A 22 3.91 -12.73 -0.19
CA GLU A 22 4.22 -13.29 1.13
C GLU A 22 3.05 -13.20 2.12
N PHE A 23 2.06 -12.33 1.88
CA PHE A 23 0.98 -12.04 2.83
C PHE A 23 -0.36 -12.54 2.32
N GLU A 24 -1.13 -13.17 3.21
CA GLU A 24 -2.46 -13.71 2.86
C GLU A 24 -3.52 -12.62 2.68
N ALA A 25 -3.27 -11.42 3.21
CA ALA A 25 -4.15 -10.27 3.12
C ALA A 25 -3.43 -9.09 2.45
N PRO A 26 -4.15 -8.26 1.69
CA PRO A 26 -3.60 -7.02 1.16
C PRO A 26 -3.10 -6.10 2.28
N LEU A 27 -2.01 -5.39 2.03
CA LEU A 27 -1.47 -4.38 2.92
C LEU A 27 -1.96 -3.01 2.47
N GLU A 28 -2.22 -2.15 3.45
CA GLU A 28 -2.50 -0.73 3.22
C GLU A 28 -1.19 0.05 3.32
N LEU A 29 -1.00 0.98 2.37
CA LEU A 29 0.11 1.92 2.33
C LEU A 29 -0.46 3.31 2.57
N HIS A 30 0.12 4.08 3.49
CA HIS A 30 -0.16 5.51 3.61
C HIS A 30 1.04 6.34 3.22
N LEU A 31 0.81 7.49 2.58
CA LEU A 31 1.87 8.38 2.14
C LEU A 31 2.81 8.84 3.27
N HIS A 32 2.33 8.87 4.52
CA HIS A 32 3.08 9.39 5.66
C HIS A 32 3.91 8.35 6.41
N ASP A 33 3.67 7.05 6.20
CA ASP A 33 4.33 5.94 6.89
C ASP A 33 5.01 4.94 5.94
N THR A 34 4.89 5.17 4.63
CA THR A 34 5.40 4.28 3.59
C THR A 34 6.58 4.90 2.85
N GLU A 35 7.69 4.17 2.78
CA GLU A 35 8.83 4.46 1.91
C GLU A 35 8.93 3.41 0.78
N ILE A 36 8.82 3.86 -0.49
CA ILE A 36 8.96 3.00 -1.67
C ILE A 36 10.35 3.17 -2.27
N GLY A 37 11.27 2.32 -1.84
CA GLY A 37 12.63 2.23 -2.38
C GLY A 37 12.69 1.54 -3.75
N THR A 38 13.90 1.43 -4.31
CA THR A 38 14.11 0.82 -5.64
C THR A 38 13.92 -0.69 -5.66
N GLU A 39 14.15 -1.37 -4.53
CA GLU A 39 14.09 -2.83 -4.40
C GLU A 39 13.07 -3.29 -3.36
N GLN A 40 12.75 -2.44 -2.38
CA GLN A 40 11.96 -2.78 -1.22
C GLN A 40 11.03 -1.64 -0.83
N VAL A 41 9.92 -2.01 -0.19
CA VAL A 41 8.97 -1.10 0.44
C VAL A 41 9.07 -1.28 1.94
N THR A 42 9.07 -0.17 2.67
CA THR A 42 9.12 -0.14 4.13
C THR A 42 7.89 0.58 4.67
N LEU A 43 7.23 -0.01 5.67
CA LEU A 43 6.12 0.59 6.41
C LEU A 43 6.55 0.78 7.87
N ASP A 44 6.36 1.99 8.39
CA ASP A 44 6.48 2.28 9.81
C ASP A 44 5.13 2.05 10.49
N LEU A 45 5.04 0.97 11.26
CA LEU A 45 3.86 0.57 12.01
C LEU A 45 3.93 1.08 13.45
N SER A 46 2.79 1.07 14.14
CA SER A 46 2.73 1.54 15.54
C SER A 46 3.62 0.75 16.51
N ASP A 47 3.98 -0.48 16.14
CA ASP A 47 4.70 -1.46 16.96
C ASP A 47 5.97 -2.01 16.29
N GLY A 48 6.37 -1.44 15.15
CA GLY A 48 7.58 -1.89 14.46
C GLY A 48 7.68 -1.38 13.02
N THR A 49 8.54 -2.04 12.24
CA THR A 49 8.75 -1.74 10.83
C THR A 49 8.55 -3.02 10.03
N LEU A 50 7.82 -2.92 8.93
CA LEU A 50 7.63 -4.01 7.98
C LEU A 50 8.37 -3.68 6.69
N THR A 51 9.17 -4.62 6.18
CA THR A 51 9.88 -4.47 4.90
C THR A 51 9.61 -5.67 4.02
N PHE A 52 9.28 -5.44 2.75
CA PHE A 52 9.07 -6.48 1.75
C PHE A 52 9.59 -6.02 0.38
N ALA A 53 9.85 -6.98 -0.50
CA ALA A 53 10.43 -6.68 -1.81
C ALA A 53 9.38 -6.05 -2.75
N LEU A 54 9.79 -5.03 -3.49
CA LEU A 54 8.93 -4.32 -4.45
C LEU A 54 8.46 -5.23 -5.60
N ASP A 55 9.26 -6.22 -5.97
CA ASP A 55 8.92 -7.20 -6.99
C ASP A 55 7.82 -8.18 -6.54
N SER A 56 7.69 -8.39 -5.23
CA SER A 56 6.68 -9.25 -4.60
C SER A 56 5.29 -8.63 -4.58
N ILE A 57 5.14 -7.37 -4.97
CA ILE A 57 3.83 -6.72 -5.14
C ILE A 57 3.23 -7.16 -6.49
N THR A 58 2.14 -7.92 -6.43
CA THR A 58 1.46 -8.47 -7.61
C THR A 58 0.33 -7.57 -8.13
N GLY A 59 -0.13 -6.62 -7.33
CA GLY A 59 -1.18 -5.68 -7.71
C GLY A 59 -1.39 -4.55 -6.71
N TYR A 60 -2.02 -3.47 -7.15
CA TYR A 60 -2.44 -2.36 -6.30
C TYR A 60 -3.81 -1.83 -6.73
N TRP A 61 -4.53 -1.22 -5.80
CA TRP A 61 -5.77 -0.50 -6.07
C TRP A 61 -5.96 0.62 -5.05
N LYS A 62 -6.87 1.55 -5.36
CA LYS A 62 -7.16 2.69 -4.51
C LYS A 62 -7.89 2.24 -3.24
N HIS A 63 -7.49 2.77 -2.10
CA HIS A 63 -8.25 2.59 -0.87
C HIS A 63 -9.46 3.53 -0.90
N TYR A 64 -10.62 3.00 -1.28
CA TYR A 64 -11.88 3.73 -1.30
C TYR A 64 -12.91 3.05 -0.42
N HIS A 65 -13.66 3.87 0.30
CA HIS A 65 -14.84 3.44 1.01
C HIS A 65 -16.10 3.76 0.20
N SER A 66 -17.05 2.85 0.26
CA SER A 66 -18.42 3.06 -0.19
C SER A 66 -19.28 3.61 0.93
N LEU A 67 -20.42 4.21 0.60
CA LEU A 67 -21.41 4.63 1.61
C LEU A 67 -21.94 3.44 2.42
N ALA A 68 -22.06 2.27 1.79
CA ALA A 68 -22.47 1.03 2.44
C ALA A 68 -21.50 0.60 3.55
N ASP A 69 -20.20 0.85 3.40
CA ASP A 69 -19.19 0.55 4.43
C ASP A 69 -19.41 1.33 5.72
N TYR A 70 -20.08 2.48 5.63
CA TYR A 70 -20.47 3.32 6.76
C TYR A 70 -21.93 3.11 7.21
N GLY A 71 -22.66 2.20 6.56
CA GLY A 71 -24.09 1.97 6.82
C GLY A 71 -24.98 3.16 6.41
N LEU A 72 -24.56 3.93 5.42
CA LEU A 72 -25.26 5.11 4.92
C LEU A 72 -25.94 4.82 3.57
N GLU A 73 -27.02 4.03 3.58
CA GLU A 73 -27.89 3.81 2.40
C GLU A 73 -29.27 4.47 2.55
#